data_AF-A0A7S3E4M5-F1
#
_entry.id   AF-A0A7S3E4M5-F1
#
_cell.length_a   1.000
_cell.length_b   1.000
_cell.length_c   1.000
_cell.angle_alpha   90.00
_cell.angle_beta   90.00
_cell.angle_gamma   90.00
#
_symmetry.space_group_name_H-M   'P 1'
#
loop_
_entity.id
_entity.type
_entity.pdbx_description
1 polymer ?
#
loop_
_entity_poly.entity_id
_entity_poly.type
_entity_poly.pdbx_seq_one_letter_code
_entity_poly.pdbx_strand_id
1 'polypeptide(L)'
;VNTPFDLSFLEDREDEKLCVKQLSAKDQRKFKHAIENDYYFQMYYDQLPLWGFIGKVDEQKSTLLFLHTHFEVHYNGDKVIEINVATDPSRVLDLTHVSDDGDDDEPKPAEFSYSVKWKETTISYDKRLEK
;
A
#
# COMPACT_ATOMS: atom_id res chain seq x y z
N VAL A 1 -8.37 -1.76 15.63
CA VAL A 1 -7.57 -0.69 15.02
C VAL A 1 -8.26 -0.34 13.72
N ASN A 2 -8.67 0.92 13.52
CA ASN A 2 -9.30 1.37 12.28
C ASN A 2 -8.22 1.95 11.36
N THR A 3 -8.34 1.71 10.06
CA THR A 3 -7.43 2.25 9.05
C THR A 3 -7.99 3.58 8.52
N PRO A 4 -7.14 4.45 7.93
CA PRO A 4 -7.59 5.69 7.30
C PRO A 4 -8.16 5.48 5.88
N PHE A 5 -8.16 4.25 5.37
CA PHE A 5 -8.70 3.92 4.05
C PHE A 5 -10.23 3.80 4.10
N ASP A 6 -10.95 4.57 3.28
CA ASP A 6 -12.40 4.44 3.11
C ASP A 6 -12.69 3.59 1.86
N LEU A 7 -13.03 2.33 2.09
CA LEU A 7 -13.37 1.35 1.05
C LEU A 7 -14.87 1.05 1.09
N SER A 8 -15.68 2.10 0.97
CA SER A 8 -17.14 1.97 0.93
C SER A 8 -17.62 1.15 -0.27
N PHE A 9 -18.61 0.28 -0.05
CA PHE A 9 -19.03 -0.75 -1.01
C PHE A 9 -19.53 -0.13 -2.32
N LEU A 10 -18.97 -0.58 -3.45
CA LEU A 10 -19.26 -0.08 -4.81
C LEU A 10 -18.97 1.41 -5.04
N GLU A 11 -18.15 2.01 -4.17
CA GLU A 11 -17.64 3.36 -4.38
C GLU A 11 -16.20 3.28 -4.88
N ASP A 12 -16.03 3.50 -6.19
CA ASP A 12 -14.70 3.72 -6.76
C ASP A 12 -14.15 5.04 -6.24
N ARG A 13 -12.86 5.04 -5.85
CA ARG A 13 -12.14 6.24 -5.45
C ARG A 13 -10.78 6.25 -6.11
N GLU A 14 -10.37 7.41 -6.58
CA GLU A 14 -9.12 7.60 -7.30
C GLU A 14 -8.33 8.72 -6.62
N ASP A 15 -7.05 8.46 -6.35
CA ASP A 15 -6.12 9.45 -5.80
C ASP A 15 -6.55 10.14 -4.49
N GLU A 16 -7.23 9.39 -3.63
CA GLU A 16 -7.63 9.87 -2.31
C GLU A 16 -6.41 10.07 -1.42
N LYS A 17 -6.28 11.29 -0.89
CA LYS A 17 -5.14 11.68 -0.04
C LYS A 17 -5.37 11.21 1.39
N LEU A 18 -4.41 10.49 1.95
CA LEU A 18 -4.44 10.06 3.35
C LEU A 18 -3.76 11.08 4.25
N CYS A 19 -2.50 11.37 3.96
CA CYS A 19 -1.71 12.32 4.72
C CYS A 19 -0.50 12.80 3.93
N VAL A 20 0.03 13.94 4.35
CA VAL A 20 1.33 14.46 3.90
C VAL A 20 2.22 14.51 5.12
N LYS A 21 3.41 13.92 5.02
CA LYS A 21 4.41 13.91 6.10
C LYS A 21 5.78 14.31 5.55
N GLN A 22 6.49 15.15 6.30
CA GLN A 22 7.92 15.34 6.11
C GLN A 22 8.66 14.22 6.83
N LEU A 23 9.26 13.30 6.07
CA LEU A 23 9.99 12.17 6.63
C LEU A 23 11.36 12.65 7.11
N SER A 24 11.56 12.68 8.42
CA SER A 24 12.86 12.95 9.03
C SER A 24 13.91 11.92 8.59
N ALA A 25 15.20 12.21 8.74
CA ALA A 25 16.28 11.24 8.51
C ALA A 25 15.98 9.90 9.20
N LYS A 26 15.56 9.94 10.47
CA LYS A 26 15.18 8.77 11.25
C LYS A 26 13.98 8.00 10.68
N ASP A 27 12.96 8.69 10.17
CA ASP A 27 11.82 8.04 9.49
C ASP A 27 12.27 7.38 8.19
N GLN A 28 13.09 8.07 7.40
CA GLN A 28 13.63 7.56 6.14
C GLN A 28 14.45 6.27 6.38
N ARG A 29 15.32 6.26 7.39
CA ARG A 29 16.08 5.05 7.78
C ARG A 29 15.18 3.89 8.18
N LYS A 30 14.13 4.15 8.95
CA LYS A 30 13.16 3.11 9.34
C LYS A 30 12.46 2.52 8.12
N PHE A 31 12.05 3.35 7.17
CA PHE A 31 11.43 2.87 5.94
C PHE A 31 12.42 2.09 5.07
N LYS A 32 13.64 2.62 4.87
CA LYS A 32 14.70 1.92 4.14
C LYS A 32 14.95 0.52 4.71
N HIS A 33 15.17 0.44 6.02
CA HIS A 33 15.37 -0.84 6.71
C HIS A 33 14.17 -1.79 6.56
N ALA A 34 12.95 -1.30 6.71
CA ALA A 34 11.75 -2.11 6.54
C ALA A 34 11.65 -2.68 5.11
N ILE A 35 11.98 -1.87 4.09
CA ILE A 35 11.94 -2.28 2.68
C ILE A 35 13.02 -3.32 2.38
N GLU A 36 14.25 -3.10 2.84
CA GLU A 36 15.36 -4.04 2.66
C GLU A 36 15.14 -5.40 3.34
N ASN A 37 14.21 -5.47 4.29
CA ASN A 37 13.81 -6.68 5.00
C ASN A 37 12.41 -7.18 4.61
N ASP A 38 11.88 -6.73 3.46
CA ASP A 38 10.60 -7.18 2.89
C ASP A 38 9.39 -7.02 3.83
N TYR A 39 9.37 -5.96 4.64
CA TYR A 39 8.24 -5.69 5.51
C TYR A 39 6.99 -5.35 4.69
N TYR A 40 5.87 -5.93 5.10
CA TYR A 40 4.56 -5.69 4.55
C TYR A 40 3.56 -5.37 5.66
N PHE A 41 2.50 -4.65 5.31
CA PHE A 41 1.34 -4.51 6.19
C PHE A 41 0.33 -5.62 5.90
N GLN A 42 -0.40 -6.01 6.93
CA GLN A 42 -1.55 -6.90 6.83
C GLN A 42 -2.80 -6.15 7.26
N MET A 43 -3.85 -6.31 6.47
CA MET A 43 -5.17 -5.76 6.74
C MET A 43 -6.24 -6.83 6.55
N TYR A 44 -7.44 -6.53 7.04
CA TYR A 44 -8.62 -7.34 6.80
C TYR A 44 -9.74 -6.46 6.27
N TYR A 45 -10.42 -6.94 5.24
CA TYR A 45 -11.63 -6.33 4.69
C TYR A 45 -12.66 -7.42 4.43
N ASP A 46 -13.85 -7.30 5.01
CA ASP A 46 -14.88 -8.36 5.00
C ASP A 46 -14.35 -9.77 5.38
N GLN A 47 -13.49 -9.81 6.42
CA GLN A 47 -12.78 -11.00 6.91
C GLN A 47 -11.76 -11.62 5.93
N LEU A 48 -11.56 -11.02 4.74
CA LEU A 48 -10.53 -11.42 3.80
C LEU A 48 -9.22 -10.75 4.19
N PRO A 49 -8.13 -11.53 4.41
CA PRO A 49 -6.82 -10.95 4.63
C PRO A 49 -6.26 -10.40 3.33
N LEU A 50 -5.60 -9.25 3.42
CA LEU A 50 -4.83 -8.66 2.34
C LEU A 50 -3.47 -8.21 2.87
N TRP A 51 -2.48 -8.24 1.98
CA TRP A 51 -1.10 -7.86 2.27
C TRP A 51 -0.60 -6.87 1.22
N GLY A 52 0.17 -5.88 1.67
CA GLY A 52 0.84 -4.95 0.79
C GLY A 52 2.24 -4.64 1.29
N PHE A 53 3.22 -4.69 0.40
CA PHE A 53 4.58 -4.28 0.74
C PHE A 53 4.64 -2.78 1.03
N ILE A 54 5.54 -2.39 1.94
CA ILE A 54 5.79 -0.98 2.24
C ILE A 54 6.56 -0.30 1.09
N GLY A 55 7.41 -1.06 0.42
CA GLY A 55 8.24 -0.62 -0.70
C GLY A 55 8.86 -1.81 -1.41
N LYS A 56 9.83 -1.56 -2.27
CA LYS A 56 10.63 -2.60 -2.92
C LYS A 56 12.07 -2.17 -3.09
N VAL A 57 12.96 -3.16 -3.15
CA VAL A 57 14.28 -3.00 -3.76
C VAL A 57 14.17 -3.41 -5.23
N ASP A 58 14.50 -2.51 -6.16
CA ASP A 58 14.44 -2.82 -7.59
C ASP A 58 15.68 -3.58 -8.10
N GLU A 59 15.68 -3.94 -9.38
CA GLU A 59 16.80 -4.67 -10.00
C GLU A 59 18.13 -3.90 -9.99
N GLN A 60 18.07 -2.57 -9.89
CA GLN A 60 19.24 -1.69 -9.79
C GLN A 60 19.69 -1.48 -8.33
N LYS A 61 19.07 -2.21 -7.39
CA LYS A 61 19.28 -2.09 -5.94
C LYS A 61 18.83 -0.73 -5.38
N SER A 62 17.89 -0.07 -6.05
CA SER A 62 17.27 1.16 -5.54
C SER A 62 16.21 0.80 -4.50
N THR A 63 16.24 1.48 -3.35
CA THR A 63 15.25 1.28 -2.28
C THR A 63 14.11 2.28 -2.43
N LEU A 64 12.93 1.79 -2.81
CA LEU A 64 11.79 2.61 -3.20
C LEU A 64 10.63 2.42 -2.23
N LEU A 65 10.24 3.49 -1.54
CA LEU A 65 9.06 3.53 -0.67
C LEU A 65 7.81 3.79 -1.51
N PHE A 66 6.76 2.96 -1.37
CA PHE A 66 5.49 3.20 -2.05
C PHE A 66 4.70 4.30 -1.36
N LEU A 67 4.20 5.26 -2.15
CA LEU A 67 3.36 6.36 -1.68
C LEU A 67 1.89 6.21 -2.07
N HIS A 68 1.58 5.28 -2.97
CA HIS A 68 0.21 5.03 -3.42
C HIS A 68 -0.15 3.55 -3.34
N THR A 69 -1.29 3.27 -2.72
CA THR A 69 -1.86 1.92 -2.60
C THR A 69 -3.14 1.81 -3.41
N HIS A 70 -3.20 0.85 -4.33
CA HIS A 70 -4.39 0.60 -5.14
C HIS A 70 -5.09 -0.67 -4.66
N PHE A 71 -6.33 -0.55 -4.21
CA PHE A 71 -7.16 -1.70 -3.85
C PHE A 71 -8.02 -2.09 -5.04
N GLU A 72 -7.97 -3.37 -5.40
CA GLU A 72 -8.89 -3.94 -6.37
C GLU A 72 -9.81 -4.92 -5.65
N VAL A 73 -11.09 -4.60 -5.57
CA VAL A 73 -12.08 -5.39 -4.84
C VAL A 73 -13.03 -6.03 -5.84
N HIS A 74 -13.14 -7.36 -5.80
CA HIS A 74 -14.08 -8.10 -6.63
C HIS A 74 -15.32 -8.45 -5.82
N TYR A 75 -16.49 -8.27 -6.43
CA TYR A 75 -17.78 -8.50 -5.79
C TYR A 75 -18.74 -9.28 -6.69
N ASN A 76 -19.71 -9.95 -6.07
CA ASN A 76 -20.83 -10.59 -6.76
C ASN A 76 -22.12 -10.26 -6.00
N GLY A 77 -23.01 -9.49 -6.62
CA GLY A 77 -24.19 -8.95 -5.95
C GLY A 77 -23.82 -8.03 -4.78
N ASP A 78 -24.22 -8.40 -3.56
CA ASP A 78 -23.95 -7.67 -2.32
C ASP A 78 -22.77 -8.24 -1.52
N LYS A 79 -21.98 -9.14 -2.13
CA LYS A 79 -20.91 -9.88 -1.44
C LYS A 79 -19.55 -9.54 -1.99
N VAL A 80 -18.60 -9.30 -1.08
CA VAL A 80 -17.18 -9.19 -1.40
C VAL A 80 -16.62 -10.61 -1.59
N ILE A 81 -15.95 -10.83 -2.71
CA ILE A 81 -15.38 -12.11 -3.10
C ILE A 81 -13.87 -12.10 -2.86
N GLU A 82 -13.19 -11.08 -3.35
CA GLU A 82 -11.73 -10.98 -3.29
C GLU A 82 -11.32 -9.53 -3.12
N ILE A 83 -10.18 -9.31 -2.47
CA ILE A 83 -9.53 -8.01 -2.42
C ILE A 83 -8.04 -8.19 -2.63
N ASN A 84 -7.50 -7.41 -3.55
CA ASN A 84 -6.07 -7.40 -3.89
C ASN A 84 -5.50 -6.01 -3.69
N VAL A 85 -4.21 -5.97 -3.36
CA VAL A 85 -3.43 -4.74 -3.26
C VAL A 85 -2.44 -4.70 -4.41
N ALA A 86 -2.47 -3.61 -5.16
CA ALA A 86 -1.45 -3.25 -6.13
C ALA A 86 -0.76 -1.96 -5.68
N THR A 87 0.48 -1.79 -6.14
CA THR A 87 1.30 -0.60 -5.84
C THR A 87 1.67 0.07 -7.14
N ASP A 88 1.63 1.41 -7.17
CA ASP A 88 2.00 2.17 -8.37
C ASP A 88 3.52 2.42 -8.39
N PRO A 89 4.27 1.84 -9.35
CA PRO A 89 5.71 2.03 -9.44
C PRO A 89 6.13 3.46 -9.80
N SER A 90 5.21 4.30 -10.29
CA SER A 90 5.46 5.70 -10.62
C SER A 90 5.32 6.63 -9.41
N ARG A 91 4.72 6.16 -8.30
CA ARG A 91 4.46 6.94 -7.08
C ARG A 91 5.28 6.40 -5.92
N VAL A 92 6.59 6.63 -6.03
CA VAL A 92 7.59 6.17 -5.08
C VAL A 92 8.45 7.31 -4.55
N LEU A 93 8.99 7.12 -3.35
CA LEU A 93 10.07 7.94 -2.81
C LEU A 93 11.37 7.13 -2.78
N ASP A 94 12.41 7.66 -3.40
CA ASP A 94 13.74 7.04 -3.43
C ASP A 94 14.50 7.30 -2.11
N LEU A 95 14.83 6.20 -1.43
CA LEU A 95 15.57 6.16 -0.16
C LEU A 95 16.96 5.52 -0.30
N THR A 96 17.43 5.25 -1.52
CA THR A 96 18.66 4.50 -1.80
C THR A 96 19.89 5.10 -1.13
N HIS A 97 20.00 6.43 -1.14
CA HIS A 97 21.17 7.15 -0.61
C HIS A 97 21.00 7.67 0.82
N VAL A 98 19.93 7.29 1.52
CA VAL A 98 19.74 7.65 2.93
C VAL A 98 20.82 6.97 3.76
N SER A 99 21.49 7.74 4.62
CA SER A 99 22.54 7.25 5.50
C SER A 99 22.02 6.18 6.45
N ASP A 100 22.84 5.18 6.79
CA ASP A 100 22.44 4.13 7.74
C ASP A 100 22.62 4.60 9.20
N ASP A 101 23.55 5.53 9.42
CA ASP A 101 24.01 6.00 10.73
C ASP A 101 24.32 7.51 10.72
N GLY A 102 23.32 8.34 10.43
CA GLY A 102 23.44 9.80 10.53
C GLY A 102 22.08 10.48 10.58
N ASP A 103 21.99 11.69 11.14
CA ASP A 103 20.76 12.50 11.15
C ASP A 103 20.86 13.73 10.22
N ASP A 104 21.81 13.70 9.29
CA ASP A 104 22.11 14.78 8.36
C ASP A 104 21.28 14.75 7.06
N ASP A 105 20.55 13.65 6.80
CA ASP A 105 19.67 13.54 5.64
C ASP A 105 18.53 14.57 5.72
N GLU A 106 18.39 15.37 4.65
CA GLU A 106 17.31 16.36 4.59
C GLU A 106 15.93 15.68 4.65
N PRO A 107 14.95 16.29 5.34
CA PRO A 107 13.59 15.77 5.35
C PRO A 107 12.99 15.69 3.95
N LYS A 108 12.43 14.53 3.59
CA LYS A 108 11.78 14.32 2.30
C LYS A 108 10.25 14.35 2.44
N PRO A 109 9.52 15.08 1.58
CA PRO A 109 8.06 15.05 1.59
C PRO A 109 7.54 13.70 1.07
N ALA A 110 6.58 13.14 1.79
CA ALA A 110 5.85 11.95 1.40
C ALA A 110 4.35 12.24 1.47
N GLU A 111 3.67 12.20 0.33
CA GLU A 111 2.20 12.25 0.23
C GLU A 111 1.66 10.84 0.04
N PHE A 112 1.06 10.28 1.08
CA PHE A 112 0.44 8.97 1.02
C PHE A 112 -0.98 9.09 0.50
N SER A 113 -1.33 8.23 -0.45
CA SER A 113 -2.64 8.23 -1.10
C SER A 113 -3.08 6.80 -1.42
N TYR A 114 -4.35 6.66 -1.81
CA TYR A 114 -4.89 5.38 -2.24
C TYR A 114 -5.94 5.55 -3.32
N SER A 115 -6.22 4.44 -3.99
CA SER A 115 -7.37 4.30 -4.87
C SER A 115 -8.06 2.98 -4.55
N VAL A 116 -9.35 2.88 -4.82
CA VAL A 116 -10.10 1.63 -4.79
C VAL A 116 -10.93 1.50 -6.04
N LYS A 117 -10.88 0.31 -6.64
CA LYS A 117 -11.70 -0.04 -7.79
C LYS A 117 -12.51 -1.31 -7.51
N TRP A 118 -13.80 -1.22 -7.76
CA TRP A 118 -14.74 -2.32 -7.62
C TRP A 118 -14.98 -2.99 -8.96
N LYS A 119 -14.89 -4.32 -9.00
CA LYS A 119 -15.12 -5.12 -10.21
C LYS A 119 -16.10 -6.24 -9.93
N GLU A 120 -17.14 -6.35 -10.75
CA GLU A 120 -18.07 -7.45 -10.66
C GLU A 120 -17.40 -8.76 -11.13
N THR A 121 -17.72 -9.87 -10.46
CA THR A 121 -17.30 -11.23 -10.81
C THR A 121 -18.47 -12.20 -10.74
N THR A 122 -18.35 -13.33 -11.44
CA THR A 122 -19.34 -14.42 -11.43
C THR A 122 -19.05 -15.49 -10.37
N ILE A 123 -17.93 -15.36 -9.65
CA ILE A 123 -17.54 -16.28 -8.57
C ILE A 123 -18.55 -16.15 -7.42
N SER A 124 -19.09 -17.27 -6.93
CA SER A 124 -20.03 -17.30 -5.82
C SER A 124 -19.32 -17.16 -4.47
N TYR A 125 -20.00 -16.59 -3.48
CA TYR A 125 -19.47 -16.39 -2.14
C TYR A 125 -18.89 -17.67 -1.50
N ASP A 126 -19.57 -18.81 -1.68
CA ASP A 126 -19.12 -20.10 -1.10
C ASP A 126 -17.77 -20.57 -1.64
N LYS A 127 -17.40 -20.11 -2.85
CA LYS A 127 -16.13 -20.45 -3.51
C LYS A 127 -15.05 -19.42 -3.27
N ARG A 128 -15.31 -18.34 -2.52
CA ARG A 128 -14.39 -17.21 -2.38
C ARG A 128 -13.07 -17.54 -1.65
N LEU A 129 -13.03 -18.66 -0.93
CA LEU A 129 -11.83 -19.16 -0.25
C LEU A 129 -11.15 -20.31 -1.01
N GLU A 130 -11.74 -20.76 -2.13
CA GLU A 130 -11.15 -21.77 -2.99
C GLU A 130 -10.14 -21.05 -3.91
N LYS A 131 -8.86 -21.43 -3.80
CA LYS A 131 -7.79 -20.99 -4.71
C LYS A 131 -7.38 -22.12 -5.62
#